data_AF-A0A4U1BKY8-F1
#
_entry.id   AF-A0A4U1BKY8-F1
#
_cell.length_a   1.000
_cell.length_b   1.000
_cell.length_c   1.000
_cell.angle_alpha   90.00
_cell.angle_beta   90.00
_cell.angle_gamma   90.00
#
_symmetry.space_group_name_H-M   'P 1'
#
loop_
_entity.id
_entity.type
_entity.pdbx_description
1 polymer ?
#
loop_
_entity_poly.entity_id
_entity_poly.type
_entity_poly.pdbx_seq_one_letter_code
_entity_poly.pdbx_strand_id
1 'polypeptide(L)'
;MNPTNHGLKRFGIAMALYLAAFFVAFAPYVFVQTPEEVANMMGGAGGWAMIAALVVAMLGFVVNLMGIGSSLNALRKGAGSSGVFSLLANLLPVVLIGLILYSNRMLMF
;
A
#
# COMPACT_ATOMS: atom_id res chain seq x y z
N MET A 1 -1.24 0.94 -26.54
CA MET A 1 -0.48 0.38 -25.40
C MET A 1 -0.97 -1.05 -25.15
N ASN A 2 -0.06 -2.00 -24.94
CA ASN A 2 -0.40 -3.41 -24.74
C ASN A 2 -1.15 -3.58 -23.39
N PRO A 3 -2.32 -4.26 -23.33
CA PRO A 3 -3.12 -4.40 -22.11
C PRO A 3 -2.37 -5.00 -20.91
N THR A 4 -1.29 -5.75 -21.16
CA THR A 4 -0.37 -6.30 -20.16
C THR A 4 0.36 -5.24 -19.33
N ASN A 5 0.67 -4.06 -19.90
CA ASN A 5 1.44 -3.04 -19.19
C ASN A 5 0.65 -2.28 -18.12
N HIS A 6 -0.69 -2.35 -18.15
CA HIS A 6 -1.53 -1.59 -17.21
C HIS A 6 -1.46 -2.13 -15.79
N GLY A 7 -1.34 -3.45 -15.61
CA GLY A 7 -1.25 -4.06 -14.27
C GLY A 7 0.08 -3.77 -13.57
N LEU A 8 1.21 -3.86 -14.29
CA LEU A 8 2.52 -3.49 -13.75
C LEU A 8 2.66 -1.99 -13.50
N LYS A 9 2.09 -1.15 -14.37
CA LYS A 9 2.05 0.29 -14.13
C LYS A 9 1.28 0.62 -12.84
N ARG A 10 0.14 -0.04 -12.62
CA ARG A 10 -0.65 0.12 -11.38
C ARG A 10 0.13 -0.34 -10.15
N PHE A 11 0.80 -1.48 -10.23
CA PHE A 11 1.70 -1.92 -9.17
C PHE A 11 2.77 -0.88 -8.84
N GLY A 12 3.45 -0.31 -9.86
CA GLY A 12 4.44 0.74 -9.66
C GLY A 12 3.87 1.99 -8.97
N ILE A 13 2.67 2.41 -9.36
CA ILE A 13 1.96 3.53 -8.71
C ILE A 13 1.63 3.18 -7.25
N ALA A 14 1.10 1.97 -6.99
CA ALA A 14 0.78 1.52 -5.64
C ALA A 14 2.04 1.50 -4.76
N MET A 15 3.17 1.03 -5.28
CA MET A 15 4.44 1.04 -4.55
C MET A 15 4.94 2.45 -4.24
N ALA A 16 4.80 3.39 -5.18
CA ALA A 16 5.13 4.79 -4.92
C ALA A 16 4.24 5.38 -3.81
N LEU A 17 2.95 5.03 -3.79
CA LEU A 17 2.02 5.44 -2.74
C LEU A 17 2.38 4.84 -1.37
N TYR A 18 2.74 3.56 -1.30
CA TYR A 18 3.20 2.96 -0.04
C TYR A 18 4.49 3.59 0.47
N LEU A 19 5.44 3.89 -0.43
CA LEU A 19 6.67 4.57 -0.06
C LEU A 19 6.40 5.99 0.43
N ALA A 20 5.50 6.73 -0.23
CA ALA A 20 5.06 8.04 0.22
C ALA A 20 4.38 7.97 1.59
N ALA A 21 3.49 6.99 1.80
CA ALA A 21 2.83 6.76 3.08
C ALA A 21 3.86 6.49 4.20
N PHE A 22 4.88 5.70 3.92
CA PHE A 22 5.99 5.47 4.86
C PHE A 22 6.67 6.79 5.24
N PHE A 23 7.10 7.59 4.27
CA PHE A 23 7.75 8.87 4.58
C PHE A 23 6.82 9.82 5.33
N VAL A 24 5.54 9.89 4.99
CA VAL A 24 4.57 10.73 5.71
C VAL A 24 4.41 10.25 7.15
N ALA A 25 4.30 8.94 7.39
CA ALA A 25 4.16 8.39 8.74
C ALA A 25 5.37 8.71 9.62
N PHE A 26 6.58 8.63 9.06
CA PHE A 26 7.81 8.71 9.84
C PHE A 26 8.48 10.08 9.82
N ALA A 27 8.11 10.98 8.90
CA ALA A 27 8.70 12.31 8.77
C ALA A 27 8.74 13.12 10.09
N PRO A 28 7.69 13.13 10.93
CA PRO A 28 7.72 13.88 12.20
C PRO A 28 8.78 13.39 13.17
N TYR A 29 9.17 12.11 13.09
CA TYR A 29 10.06 11.47 14.04
C TYR A 29 11.53 11.49 13.63
N VAL A 30 11.86 11.95 12.41
CA VAL A 30 13.24 11.92 11.86
C VAL A 30 14.23 12.71 12.72
N PHE A 31 13.76 13.74 13.43
CA PHE A 31 14.61 14.63 14.22
C PHE A 31 14.42 14.46 15.73
N VAL A 32 13.61 13.49 16.17
CA VAL A 32 13.32 13.26 17.58
C VAL A 32 14.37 12.30 18.15
N GLN A 33 14.97 12.67 19.28
CA GLN A 33 16.09 11.92 19.86
C GLN A 33 15.73 11.18 21.15
N THR A 34 14.61 11.53 21.78
CA THR A 34 14.17 10.94 23.05
C THR A 34 12.83 10.20 22.92
N PRO A 35 12.63 9.07 23.62
CA PRO A 35 11.35 8.34 23.60
C PRO A 35 10.16 9.17 24.11
N GLU A 36 10.40 10.09 25.04
CA GLU A 36 9.38 10.97 25.63
C GLU A 36 8.85 11.99 24.61
N GLU A 37 9.75 12.58 23.81
CA GLU A 37 9.36 13.47 22.71
C GLU A 37 8.58 12.72 21.61
N VAL A 38 8.92 11.45 21.34
CA VAL A 38 8.15 10.61 20.40
C VAL A 38 6.73 10.42 20.90
N ALA A 39 6.55 10.06 22.17
CA ALA A 39 5.23 9.88 22.79
C ALA A 39 4.40 11.17 22.76
N ASN A 40 5.02 12.31 23.05
CA ASN A 40 4.37 13.62 22.97
C ASN A 40 3.99 13.99 21.53
N MET A 41 4.81 13.64 20.54
CA MET A 41 4.49 13.85 19.13
C MET A 41 3.37 12.96 18.61
N MET A 42 3.25 11.72 19.10
CA MET A 42 2.17 10.80 18.70
C MET A 42 0.79 11.38 19.03
N GLY A 43 0.65 12.13 20.13
CA GLY A 43 -0.59 12.82 20.51
C GLY A 43 -0.90 14.09 19.70
N GLY A 44 0.04 14.56 18.88
CA GLY A 44 -0.07 15.80 18.10
C GLY A 44 0.20 15.59 16.62
N ALA A 45 1.24 16.26 16.10
CA ALA A 45 1.60 16.22 14.67
C ALA A 45 1.88 14.79 14.16
N GLY A 46 2.46 13.92 14.99
CA GLY A 46 2.73 12.52 14.67
C GLY A 46 1.45 11.69 14.48
N GLY A 47 0.41 11.97 15.27
CA GLY A 47 -0.91 11.34 15.10
C GLY A 47 -1.59 11.74 13.78
N TRP A 48 -1.57 13.02 13.44
CA TRP A 48 -2.10 13.51 12.16
C TRP A 48 -1.32 12.97 10.95
N ALA A 49 0.00 12.89 11.07
CA ALA A 49 0.86 12.29 10.05
C ALA A 49 0.53 10.80 9.84
N MET A 50 0.24 10.07 10.91
CA MET A 50 -0.20 8.68 10.82
C MET A 50 -1.55 8.53 10.10
N ILE A 51 -2.52 9.40 10.39
CA ILE A 51 -3.82 9.43 9.67
C ILE A 51 -3.59 9.71 8.18
N ALA A 52 -2.79 10.72 7.84
CA ALA A 52 -2.48 11.05 6.45
C ALA A 52 -1.78 9.89 5.72
N ALA A 53 -0.82 9.24 6.37
CA ALA A 53 -0.14 8.06 5.84
C ALA A 53 -1.11 6.90 5.59
N LEU A 54 -2.06 6.65 6.50
CA LEU A 54 -3.09 5.63 6.33
C LEU A 54 -3.97 5.91 5.11
N VAL A 55 -4.37 7.16 4.89
CA VAL A 55 -5.15 7.55 3.70
C VAL A 55 -4.35 7.28 2.42
N VAL A 56 -3.08 7.67 2.37
CA VAL A 56 -2.22 7.43 1.20
C VAL A 56 -2.00 5.94 0.96
N ALA A 57 -1.75 5.16 2.02
CA ALA A 57 -1.62 3.70 1.93
C ALA A 57 -2.91 3.04 1.43
N MET A 58 -4.08 3.54 1.84
CA MET A 58 -5.38 3.06 1.37
C MET A 58 -5.56 3.31 -0.14
N LEU A 59 -5.12 4.46 -0.65
CA LEU A 59 -5.09 4.70 -2.10
C LEU A 59 -4.19 3.68 -2.82
N GLY A 60 -3.01 3.38 -2.25
CA GLY A 60 -2.12 2.33 -2.78
C GLY A 60 -2.80 0.95 -2.85
N PHE A 61 -3.55 0.60 -1.80
CA PHE A 61 -4.33 -0.64 -1.76
C PHE A 61 -5.41 -0.69 -2.86
N VAL A 62 -6.17 0.39 -3.05
CA VAL A 62 -7.18 0.47 -4.13
C VAL A 62 -6.51 0.34 -5.51
N VAL A 63 -5.36 0.97 -5.73
CA VAL A 63 -4.63 0.85 -7.00
C VAL A 63 -4.17 -0.59 -7.25
N ASN A 64 -3.70 -1.32 -6.23
CA ASN A 64 -3.38 -2.74 -6.36
C ASN A 64 -4.61 -3.59 -6.72
N LEU A 65 -5.78 -3.35 -6.11
CA LEU A 65 -7.03 -4.02 -6.50
C LEU A 65 -7.38 -3.79 -7.97
N MET A 66 -7.24 -2.53 -8.44
CA MET A 66 -7.40 -2.21 -9.86
C MET A 66 -6.35 -2.93 -10.72
N GLY A 67 -5.11 -3.06 -10.24
CA GLY A 67 -4.03 -3.80 -10.90
C GLY A 67 -4.34 -5.29 -11.06
N ILE A 68 -4.92 -5.92 -10.04
CA ILE A 68 -5.43 -7.30 -10.08
C ILE A 68 -6.49 -7.42 -11.18
N GLY A 69 -7.51 -6.56 -11.17
CA GLY A 69 -8.57 -6.58 -12.19
C GLY A 69 -8.02 -6.42 -13.62
N SER A 70 -7.04 -5.54 -13.82
CA SER A 70 -6.36 -5.40 -15.12
C SER A 70 -5.60 -6.65 -15.53
N SER A 71 -4.91 -7.28 -14.58
CA SER A 71 -4.08 -8.46 -14.82
C SER A 71 -4.94 -9.67 -15.17
N LEU A 72 -6.06 -9.86 -14.46
CA LEU A 72 -7.06 -10.88 -14.76
C LEU A 72 -7.66 -10.68 -16.15
N ASN A 73 -8.01 -9.44 -16.52
CA ASN A 73 -8.52 -9.14 -17.86
C ASN A 73 -7.47 -9.38 -18.96
N ALA A 74 -6.19 -9.10 -18.70
CA ALA A 74 -5.11 -9.39 -19.63
C ALA A 74 -4.92 -10.91 -19.81
N LEU A 75 -4.94 -11.68 -18.72
CA LEU A 75 -4.82 -13.14 -18.74
C LEU A 75 -5.98 -13.80 -19.50
N ARG A 76 -7.21 -13.31 -19.31
CA ARG A 76 -8.38 -13.76 -20.09
C ARG A 76 -8.24 -13.52 -21.60
N LYS A 77 -7.43 -12.53 -22.00
CA LYS A 77 -7.15 -12.21 -23.40
C LYS A 77 -5.89 -12.91 -23.95
N GLY A 78 -5.35 -13.90 -23.23
CA GLY A 78 -4.19 -14.67 -23.67
C GLY A 78 -2.83 -14.04 -23.32
N ALA A 79 -2.76 -13.12 -22.35
CA ALA A 79 -1.48 -12.66 -21.85
C ALA A 79 -0.66 -13.82 -21.25
N GLY A 80 0.62 -13.91 -21.63
CA GLY A 80 1.56 -14.90 -21.09
C GLY A 80 2.13 -14.53 -19.72
N SER A 81 3.40 -14.85 -19.50
CA SER A 81 4.11 -14.71 -18.22
C SER A 81 4.02 -13.32 -17.57
N SER A 82 4.02 -12.24 -18.35
CA SER A 82 3.88 -10.86 -17.86
C SER A 82 2.53 -10.60 -17.16
N GLY A 83 1.45 -11.22 -17.62
CA GLY A 83 0.13 -11.12 -17.00
C GLY A 83 0.08 -11.80 -15.63
N VAL A 84 0.73 -12.96 -15.50
CA VAL A 84 0.82 -13.72 -14.24
C VAL A 84 1.69 -12.97 -13.23
N PHE A 85 2.85 -12.49 -13.65
CA PHE A 85 3.73 -11.71 -12.78
C PHE A 85 3.04 -10.45 -12.28
N SER A 86 2.37 -9.71 -13.17
CA SER A 86 1.56 -8.54 -12.81
C SER A 86 0.49 -8.87 -11.77
N LEU A 87 -0.22 -10.00 -11.95
CA LEU A 87 -1.24 -10.44 -11.02
C LEU A 87 -0.64 -10.71 -9.63
N LEU A 88 0.45 -11.47 -9.56
CA LEU A 88 1.14 -11.80 -8.30
C LEU A 88 1.68 -10.56 -7.59
N ALA A 89 2.29 -9.63 -8.34
CA ALA A 89 2.82 -8.39 -7.80
C ALA A 89 1.75 -7.53 -7.13
N ASN A 90 0.56 -7.42 -7.74
CA ASN A 90 -0.56 -6.67 -7.15
C ASN A 90 -1.30 -7.46 -6.05
N LEU A 91 -1.32 -8.79 -6.11
CA LEU A 91 -1.96 -9.65 -5.10
C LEU A 91 -1.20 -9.64 -3.77
N LEU A 92 0.13 -9.67 -3.80
CA LEU A 92 0.94 -9.82 -2.60
C LEU A 92 0.64 -8.72 -1.55
N PRO A 93 0.65 -7.41 -1.87
CA PRO A 93 0.30 -6.38 -0.90
C PRO A 93 -1.14 -6.51 -0.38
N VAL A 94 -2.09 -6.89 -1.24
CA VAL A 94 -3.50 -7.05 -0.88
C VAL A 94 -3.68 -8.18 0.14
N VAL A 95 -3.05 -9.33 -0.10
CA VAL A 95 -3.08 -10.47 0.80
C VAL A 95 -2.39 -10.13 2.12
N LEU A 96 -1.22 -9.49 2.08
CA LEU A 96 -0.51 -9.09 3.30
C LEU A 96 -1.34 -8.13 4.16
N ILE A 97 -1.94 -7.11 3.56
CA ILE A 97 -2.83 -6.18 4.27
C ILE A 97 -4.05 -6.92 4.83
N GLY A 98 -4.68 -7.80 4.03
CA GLY A 98 -5.81 -8.61 4.48
C GLY A 98 -5.46 -9.52 5.66
N LEU A 99 -4.29 -10.17 5.64
CA LEU A 99 -3.78 -10.98 6.74
C LEU A 99 -3.51 -10.15 7.98
N ILE A 100 -2.88 -8.97 7.85
CA ILE A 100 -2.62 -8.07 8.97
C ILE A 100 -3.94 -7.64 9.62
N LEU A 101 -4.93 -7.23 8.83
CA LEU A 101 -6.25 -6.84 9.34
C LEU A 101 -6.96 -8.02 10.03
N TYR A 102 -6.89 -9.21 9.44
CA TYR A 102 -7.49 -10.42 10.02
C TYR A 102 -6.82 -10.83 11.34
N SER A 103 -5.49 -10.79 11.41
CA SER A 103 -4.73 -11.10 12.63
C SER A 103 -5.01 -10.11 13.76
N ASN A 104 -5.23 -8.84 13.43
CA ASN A 104 -5.51 -7.78 14.40
C ASN A 104 -7.01 -7.60 14.69
N ARG A 105 -7.89 -8.49 14.20
CA ARG A 105 -9.35 -8.38 14.41
C ARG A 105 -9.77 -8.31 15.88
N MET A 106 -8.98 -8.89 16.79
CA MET A 106 -9.27 -8.86 18.23
C MET A 106 -8.97 -7.51 18.89
N LEU A 107 -8.28 -6.60 18.20
CA LEU A 107 -8.00 -5.24 18.68
C LEU A 107 -9.04 -4.21 18.18
N MET A 108 -9.95 -4.62 17.30
CA MET A 108 -10.96 -3.74 16.67
C MET A 108 -12.36 -3.87 17.32
N PHE A 109 -12.51 -4.69 18.36
CA PHE A 109 -13.76 -4.91 19.10
C PHE A 109 -13.55 -4.73 20.60
#